data_AF-A0A3D8J9T0-F1
#
_entry.id   AF-A0A3D8J9T0-F1
#
_cell.length_a   1.000
_cell.length_b   1.000
_cell.length_c   1.000
_cell.angle_alpha   90.00
_cell.angle_beta   90.00
_cell.angle_gamma   90.00
#
_symmetry.space_group_name_H-M   'P 1'
#
loop_
_entity.id
_entity.type
_entity.pdbx_description
1 polymer ?
#
loop_
_entity_poly.entity_id
_entity_poly.type
_entity_poly.pdbx_seq_one_letter_code
_entity_poly.pdbx_strand_id
1 'polypeptide(L)'
;MKKTFLFFSLMFANELANPTRLFFSQGINTQSPSIQQCVAIFIELAKSSDYGFKQWSNDKEDEEYVKDHTSFLIDQWRNDKITAKLFFDWKDPQDGSGLMTWLEYNPTTGELKNVISKEKLEYNEDIEKKTTNLHY
;
A
#
# COMPACT_ATOMS: atom_id res chain seq x y z
N MET A 1 -38.72 17.81 26.04
CA MET A 1 -37.70 16.84 25.60
C MET A 1 -37.06 17.36 24.32
N LYS A 2 -35.82 17.85 24.37
CA LYS A 2 -35.08 18.35 23.20
C LYS A 2 -34.21 17.22 22.65
N LYS A 3 -34.40 16.87 21.37
CA LYS A 3 -33.58 15.87 20.67
C LYS A 3 -32.34 16.57 20.12
N THR A 4 -31.17 16.21 20.61
CA THR A 4 -29.88 16.67 20.08
C THR A 4 -29.50 15.75 18.93
N PHE A 5 -29.47 16.28 17.69
CA PHE A 5 -28.84 15.61 16.56
C PHE A 5 -27.33 15.82 16.66
N LEU A 6 -26.57 14.74 16.87
CA LEU A 6 -25.12 14.72 16.68
C LEU A 6 -24.85 14.62 15.18
N PHE A 7 -24.48 15.74 14.57
CA PHE A 7 -23.90 15.75 13.23
C PHE A 7 -22.47 15.18 13.32
N PHE A 8 -22.28 13.96 12.79
CA PHE A 8 -20.95 13.46 12.47
C PHE A 8 -20.56 14.06 11.11
N SER A 9 -19.98 15.26 11.10
CA SER A 9 -19.33 15.77 9.89
C SER A 9 -18.04 14.97 9.69
N LEU A 10 -17.98 14.14 8.65
CA LEU A 10 -16.74 13.59 8.12
C LEU A 10 -15.85 14.76 7.69
N MET A 11 -15.00 15.23 8.62
CA MET A 11 -13.89 16.10 8.29
C MET A 11 -12.84 15.24 7.59
N PHE A 12 -12.84 15.22 6.26
CA PHE A 12 -11.60 14.98 5.52
C PHE A 12 -10.79 16.27 5.52
N ALA A 13 -10.22 16.58 6.67
CA ALA A 13 -9.25 17.67 6.83
C ALA A 13 -8.18 17.21 7.81
N ASN A 14 -7.33 16.30 7.34
CA ASN A 14 -5.98 16.11 7.86
C ASN A 14 -5.02 16.28 6.67
N GLU A 15 -4.77 17.53 6.30
CA GLU A 15 -3.58 17.90 5.53
C GLU A 15 -2.37 17.82 6.50
N LEU A 16 -1.31 17.13 6.06
CA LEU A 16 -0.08 16.71 6.77
C LEU A 16 -0.24 15.56 7.78
N ALA A 17 0.16 14.32 7.39
CA ALA A 17 0.87 13.32 8.25
C ALA A 17 0.84 11.85 7.72
N ASN A 18 0.43 11.57 6.48
CA ASN A 18 0.66 10.25 5.90
C ASN A 18 1.73 10.36 4.80
N PRO A 19 2.98 9.92 5.03
CA PRO A 19 4.03 10.06 4.03
C PRO A 19 3.91 9.03 2.90
N THR A 20 3.15 7.96 3.11
CA THR A 20 2.74 7.02 2.07
C THR A 20 1.76 7.69 1.12
N ARG A 21 2.14 7.88 -0.15
CA ARG A 21 1.21 8.34 -1.21
C ARG A 21 0.78 7.18 -2.11
N LEU A 22 -0.46 7.27 -2.59
CA LEU A 22 -1.06 6.27 -3.47
C LEU A 22 -1.36 6.87 -4.83
N PHE A 23 -0.88 6.19 -5.86
CA PHE A 23 -1.10 6.51 -7.27
C PHE A 23 -1.77 5.32 -7.95
N PHE A 24 -2.48 5.58 -9.04
CA PHE A 24 -3.20 4.55 -9.79
C PHE A 24 -2.92 4.71 -11.28
N SER A 25 -2.62 3.60 -11.95
CA SER A 25 -2.56 3.57 -13.41
C SER A 25 -3.94 3.87 -14.01
N GLN A 26 -3.94 4.38 -15.25
CA GLN A 26 -5.18 4.73 -15.93
C GLN A 26 -6.11 3.52 -16.10
N GLY A 27 -7.41 3.73 -15.87
CA GLY A 27 -8.43 2.69 -16.02
C GLY A 27 -8.83 1.97 -14.74
N ILE A 28 -8.17 2.23 -13.60
CA ILE A 28 -8.61 1.73 -12.29
C ILE A 28 -9.71 2.64 -11.73
N ASN A 29 -10.89 2.08 -11.42
CA ASN A 29 -12.00 2.81 -10.82
C ASN A 29 -11.80 3.01 -9.30
N THR A 30 -11.05 4.04 -8.92
CA THR A 30 -10.73 4.36 -7.52
C THR A 30 -11.95 4.77 -6.67
N GLN A 31 -13.12 4.97 -7.28
CA GLN A 31 -14.36 5.29 -6.57
C GLN A 31 -15.08 4.05 -6.04
N SER A 32 -14.65 2.84 -6.43
CA SER A 32 -15.21 1.60 -5.86
C SER A 32 -14.74 1.40 -4.41
N PRO A 33 -15.64 1.25 -3.43
CA PRO A 33 -15.26 0.97 -2.05
C PRO A 33 -14.45 -0.31 -1.89
N SER A 34 -14.71 -1.33 -2.72
CA SER A 34 -13.94 -2.58 -2.72
C SER A 34 -12.48 -2.36 -3.09
N ILE A 35 -12.21 -1.50 -4.08
CA ILE A 35 -10.85 -1.17 -4.50
C ILE A 35 -10.09 -0.47 -3.37
N GLN A 36 -10.72 0.49 -2.69
CA GLN A 36 -10.07 1.21 -1.60
C GLN A 36 -9.69 0.28 -0.44
N GLN A 37 -10.58 -0.65 -0.06
CA GLN A 37 -10.31 -1.64 0.97
C GLN A 37 -9.20 -2.61 0.55
N CYS A 38 -9.23 -3.12 -0.69
CA CYS A 38 -8.20 -4.03 -1.20
C CYS A 38 -6.83 -3.38 -1.22
N VAL A 39 -6.74 -2.13 -1.67
CA VAL A 39 -5.49 -1.37 -1.71
C VAL A 39 -4.94 -1.15 -0.32
N ALA A 40 -5.79 -0.79 0.65
CA ALA A 40 -5.37 -0.64 2.04
C ALA A 40 -4.78 -1.95 2.59
N ILE A 41 -5.42 -3.10 2.35
CA ILE A 41 -4.88 -4.37 2.83
C ILE A 41 -3.61 -4.78 2.08
N PHE A 42 -3.54 -4.56 0.76
CA PHE A 42 -2.32 -4.80 -0.01
C PHE A 42 -1.13 -4.00 0.55
N ILE A 43 -1.34 -2.75 0.95
CA ILE A 43 -0.31 -1.93 1.58
C ILE A 43 0.10 -2.51 2.93
N GLU A 44 -0.85 -2.95 3.77
CA GLU A 44 -0.55 -3.63 5.03
C GLU A 44 0.28 -4.91 4.80
N LEU A 45 -0.09 -5.72 3.81
CA LEU A 45 0.66 -6.93 3.42
C LEU A 45 2.08 -6.57 2.98
N ALA A 46 2.23 -5.59 2.09
CA ALA A 46 3.54 -5.13 1.63
C ALA A 46 4.43 -4.64 2.78
N LYS A 47 3.91 -3.79 3.67
CA LYS A 47 4.68 -3.22 4.79
C LYS A 47 5.01 -4.25 5.88
N SER A 48 4.13 -5.22 6.11
CA SER A 48 4.36 -6.32 7.07
C SER A 48 5.23 -7.43 6.50
N SER A 49 5.49 -7.43 5.19
CA SER A 49 6.31 -8.45 4.57
C SER A 49 7.77 -8.37 4.99
N ASP A 50 8.48 -9.47 4.78
CA ASP A 50 9.94 -9.59 4.91
C ASP A 50 10.72 -8.94 3.77
N TYR A 51 10.06 -8.16 2.90
CA TYR A 51 10.75 -7.32 1.92
C TYR A 51 11.82 -6.48 2.63
N GLY A 52 13.04 -6.48 2.11
CA GLY A 52 14.19 -5.82 2.72
C GLY A 52 14.12 -4.28 2.71
N PHE A 53 13.14 -3.67 3.38
CA PHE A 53 13.00 -2.22 3.53
C PHE A 53 14.23 -1.58 4.17
N LYS A 54 14.90 -2.31 5.07
CA LYS A 54 16.12 -1.85 5.73
C LYS A 54 17.26 -1.48 4.77
N GLN A 55 17.33 -2.08 3.58
CA GLN A 55 18.37 -1.72 2.60
C GLN A 55 18.22 -0.29 2.07
N TRP A 56 17.04 0.31 2.25
CA TRP A 56 16.71 1.67 1.85
C TRP A 56 16.79 2.66 3.02
N SER A 57 17.08 2.18 4.22
CA SER A 57 17.28 2.99 5.41
C SER A 57 18.65 3.68 5.36
N ASN A 58 18.84 4.72 6.17
CA ASN A 58 20.12 5.42 6.29
C ASN A 58 20.39 5.80 7.75
N ASP A 59 21.50 6.50 8.02
CA ASP A 59 21.90 6.87 9.39
C ASP A 59 20.86 7.72 10.14
N LYS A 60 19.90 8.33 9.44
CA LYS A 60 18.84 9.19 10.02
C LYS A 60 17.46 8.55 10.02
N GLU A 61 17.25 7.50 9.24
CA GLU A 61 15.94 6.94 8.92
C GLU A 61 16.02 5.42 9.07
N ASP A 62 15.25 4.86 10.00
CA ASP A 62 15.19 3.43 10.23
C ASP A 62 14.24 2.71 9.26
N GLU A 63 14.13 1.39 9.39
CA GLU A 63 13.27 0.57 8.53
C GLU A 63 11.79 0.98 8.63
N GLU A 64 11.31 1.34 9.82
CA GLU A 64 9.91 1.72 10.03
C GLU A 64 9.62 3.06 9.34
N TYR A 65 10.55 4.01 9.46
CA TYR A 65 10.49 5.26 8.70
C TYR A 65 10.38 4.99 7.20
N VAL A 66 11.21 4.08 6.66
CA VAL A 66 11.15 3.70 5.23
C VAL A 66 9.77 3.12 4.87
N LYS A 67 9.23 2.21 5.68
CA LYS A 67 7.90 1.62 5.44
C LYS A 67 6.81 2.69 5.42
N ASP A 68 6.87 3.64 6.33
CA ASP A 68 5.89 4.73 6.43
C ASP A 68 5.98 5.72 5.27
N HIS A 69 7.17 5.92 4.72
CA HIS A 69 7.43 6.89 3.64
C HIS A 69 7.51 6.26 2.24
N THR A 70 7.23 4.96 2.13
CA THR A 70 7.12 4.27 0.84
C THR A 70 5.80 4.63 0.19
N SER A 71 5.86 5.16 -1.03
CA SER A 71 4.69 5.40 -1.88
C SER A 71 4.43 4.23 -2.84
N PHE A 72 3.17 4.07 -3.22
CA PHE A 72 2.71 2.95 -4.06
C PHE A 72 2.01 3.48 -5.31
N LEU A 73 2.43 3.00 -6.48
CA LEU A 73 1.66 3.12 -7.72
C LEU A 73 1.01 1.78 -8.01
N ILE A 74 -0.31 1.71 -7.85
CA ILE A 74 -1.12 0.53 -8.18
C ILE A 74 -1.27 0.49 -9.70
N ASP A 75 -0.60 -0.47 -10.33
CA ASP A 75 -0.54 -0.59 -11.79
C ASP A 75 -1.64 -1.51 -12.33
N GLN A 76 -1.85 -2.65 -11.69
CA GLN A 76 -2.86 -3.62 -12.07
C GLN A 76 -3.72 -3.96 -10.87
N TRP A 77 -5.03 -3.98 -11.10
CA TRP A 77 -6.02 -4.48 -10.16
C TRP A 77 -7.02 -5.34 -10.95
N ARG A 78 -7.00 -6.64 -10.68
CA ARG A 78 -7.92 -7.65 -11.23
C ARG A 78 -8.21 -8.70 -10.15
N ASN A 79 -9.25 -9.49 -10.34
CA ASN A 79 -9.71 -10.49 -9.37
C ASN A 79 -8.62 -11.49 -8.95
N ASP A 80 -7.63 -11.73 -9.80
CA ASP A 80 -6.55 -12.68 -9.58
C ASP A 80 -5.19 -12.03 -9.29
N LYS A 81 -5.11 -10.68 -9.33
CA LYS A 81 -3.81 -10.01 -9.25
C LYS A 81 -3.88 -8.52 -8.89
N ILE A 82 -3.05 -8.15 -7.93
CA ILE A 82 -2.69 -6.76 -7.62
C ILE A 82 -1.20 -6.58 -7.89
N THR A 83 -0.81 -5.56 -8.64
CA THR A 83 0.59 -5.22 -8.88
C THR A 83 0.82 -3.77 -8.51
N ALA A 84 1.86 -3.50 -7.72
CA ALA A 84 2.23 -2.15 -7.34
C ALA A 84 3.74 -1.92 -7.45
N LYS A 85 4.09 -0.71 -7.90
CA LYS A 85 5.45 -0.18 -7.83
C LYS A 85 5.63 0.54 -6.50
N LEU A 86 6.68 0.19 -5.77
CA LEU A 86 7.08 0.85 -4.52
C LEU A 86 8.20 1.84 -4.80
N PHE A 87 8.08 3.06 -4.27
CA PHE A 87 9.08 4.11 -4.48
C PHE A 87 9.04 5.21 -3.42
N PHE A 88 10.15 5.93 -3.26
CA PHE A 88 10.18 7.21 -2.56
C PHE A 88 9.75 8.34 -3.48
N ASP A 89 8.81 9.16 -3.03
CA ASP A 89 8.27 10.29 -3.80
C ASP A 89 8.80 11.66 -3.33
N TRP A 90 9.70 11.67 -2.35
CA TRP A 90 10.21 12.89 -1.72
C TRP A 90 11.69 13.21 -2.00
N LYS A 91 12.39 12.42 -2.83
CA LYS A 91 13.76 12.76 -3.27
C LYS A 91 13.75 13.62 -4.53
N ASP A 92 14.62 14.64 -4.52
CA ASP A 92 14.91 15.52 -5.65
C ASP A 92 15.18 14.67 -6.91
N PRO A 93 14.49 14.92 -8.05
CA PRO A 93 14.57 14.07 -9.24
C PRO A 93 15.98 13.85 -9.84
N GLN A 94 17.00 14.54 -9.34
CA GLN A 94 18.40 14.40 -9.78
C GLN A 94 19.09 13.13 -9.26
N ASP A 95 18.62 12.49 -8.18
CA ASP A 95 19.31 11.35 -7.52
C ASP A 95 18.86 9.95 -7.99
N GLY A 96 18.20 9.88 -9.15
CA GLY A 96 17.65 8.65 -9.70
C GLY A 96 16.22 8.39 -9.23
N SER A 97 15.46 7.63 -10.03
CA SER A 97 14.09 7.29 -9.64
C SER A 97 14.15 6.53 -8.32
N GLY A 98 13.52 7.04 -7.26
CA GLY A 98 13.38 6.39 -5.95
C GLY A 98 12.61 5.06 -5.98
N LEU A 99 12.61 4.35 -7.11
CA LEU A 99 12.04 3.02 -7.31
C LEU A 99 12.76 2.00 -6.42
N MET A 100 11.98 1.37 -5.56
CA MET A 100 12.44 0.33 -4.67
C MET A 100 12.26 -1.05 -5.30
N THR A 101 11.00 -1.38 -5.65
CA THR A 101 10.67 -2.66 -6.28
C THR A 101 9.29 -2.63 -6.94
N TRP A 102 8.91 -3.76 -7.53
CA TRP A 102 7.55 -4.10 -7.89
C TRP A 102 7.09 -5.29 -7.05
N LEU A 103 5.95 -5.15 -6.39
CA LEU A 103 5.29 -6.22 -5.66
C LEU A 103 4.05 -6.68 -6.41
N GLU A 104 3.82 -7.98 -6.39
CA GLU A 104 2.62 -8.61 -6.91
C GLU A 104 1.97 -9.46 -5.83
N TYR A 105 0.68 -9.28 -5.63
CA TYR A 105 -0.15 -10.10 -4.74
C TYR A 105 -1.21 -10.84 -5.53
N ASN A 106 -1.30 -12.15 -5.34
CA ASN A 106 -2.38 -12.98 -5.84
C ASN A 106 -3.38 -13.25 -4.69
N PRO A 107 -4.56 -12.62 -4.69
CA PRO A 107 -5.56 -12.81 -3.64
C PRO A 107 -6.22 -14.19 -3.65
N THR A 108 -6.10 -14.96 -4.75
CA THR A 108 -6.62 -16.33 -4.82
C THR A 108 -5.71 -17.32 -4.10
N THR A 109 -4.40 -17.10 -4.16
CA THR A 109 -3.41 -18.02 -3.58
C THR A 109 -2.77 -17.51 -2.28
N GLY A 110 -3.00 -16.26 -1.89
CA GLY A 110 -2.30 -15.62 -0.78
C GLY A 110 -0.81 -15.50 -1.06
N GLU A 111 -0.40 -15.28 -2.32
CA GLU A 111 1.02 -15.15 -2.65
C GLU A 111 1.39 -13.70 -2.85
N LEU A 112 2.29 -13.18 -2.00
CA LEU A 112 3.00 -11.92 -2.23
C LEU A 112 4.40 -12.23 -2.76
N LYS A 113 4.83 -11.54 -3.81
CA LYS A 113 6.17 -11.71 -4.37
C LYS A 113 6.79 -10.40 -4.84
N ASN A 114 8.10 -10.35 -4.78
CA ASN A 114 8.90 -9.34 -5.45
C ASN A 114 9.08 -9.75 -6.93
N VAL A 115 8.58 -8.93 -7.85
CA VAL A 115 8.57 -9.23 -9.28
C VAL A 115 9.99 -9.18 -9.88
N ILE A 116 10.87 -8.32 -9.34
CA ILE A 116 12.23 -8.14 -9.86
C ILE A 116 13.11 -9.33 -9.45
N SER A 117 13.14 -9.67 -8.15
CA SER A 117 13.95 -10.79 -7.64
C SER A 117 13.28 -12.16 -7.86
N LYS A 118 11.98 -12.18 -8.16
CA LYS A 118 11.13 -13.39 -8.25
C LYS A 118 11.02 -14.16 -6.93
N GLU A 119 11.31 -13.49 -5.83
CA GLU A 119 11.23 -14.03 -4.49
C GLU A 119 9.80 -13.96 -3.97
N LYS A 120 9.32 -15.06 -3.37
CA LYS A 120 8.10 -15.07 -2.57
C LYS A 120 8.41 -14.42 -1.22
N LEU A 121 7.54 -13.51 -0.80
CA LEU A 121 7.68 -12.77 0.45
C LEU A 121 6.75 -13.37 1.51
N GLU A 122 7.27 -13.51 2.72
CA GLU A 122 6.48 -13.85 3.90
C GLU A 122 5.91 -12.57 4.53
N TYR A 123 4.71 -12.63 5.09
CA TYR A 123 4.04 -11.49 5.71
C TYR A 123 3.14 -11.97 6.86
N ASN A 124 2.57 -11.02 7.63
CA ASN A 124 1.68 -11.38 8.73
C ASN A 124 0.34 -11.95 8.23
N GLU A 125 0.13 -13.25 8.41
CA GLU A 125 -1.07 -14.00 7.97
C GLU A 125 -2.39 -13.48 8.56
N ASP A 126 -2.37 -12.76 9.68
CA ASP A 126 -3.60 -12.17 10.24
C ASP A 126 -4.16 -11.05 9.35
N ILE A 127 -3.31 -10.43 8.53
CA ILE A 127 -3.71 -9.44 7.53
C ILE A 127 -4.42 -10.11 6.35
N GLU A 128 -3.97 -11.31 5.95
CA GLU A 128 -4.59 -12.09 4.87
C GLU A 128 -6.04 -12.45 5.19
N LYS A 129 -6.34 -12.82 6.43
CA LYS A 129 -7.72 -13.13 6.86
C LYS A 129 -8.67 -11.94 6.70
N LYS A 130 -8.16 -10.71 6.70
CA LYS A 130 -8.95 -9.51 6.37
C LYS A 130 -9.28 -9.45 4.87
N THR A 131 -8.40 -9.95 4.00
CA THR A 131 -8.60 -9.98 2.53
C THR A 131 -9.63 -11.01 2.09
N THR A 132 -9.70 -12.17 2.74
CA THR A 132 -10.61 -13.28 2.32
C THR A 132 -12.10 -12.92 2.49
N ASN A 133 -12.41 -11.90 3.29
CA ASN A 133 -13.76 -11.39 3.49
C ASN A 133 -14.15 -10.30 2.48
N LEU A 134 -13.24 -9.90 1.59
CA LEU A 134 -13.55 -8.98 0.49
C LEU A 134 -14.09 -9.80 -0.68
N HIS A 135 -15.39 -9.72 -0.91
CA HIS A 135 -15.99 -10.25 -2.13
C HIS A 135 -15.57 -9.36 -3.32
N TYR A 136 -14.79 -9.93 -4.25
CA TYR A 136 -14.34 -9.29 -5.50
C TYR A 136 -15.37 -9.44 -6.62
#